data_AF-A0A7J6XWG8-F1
#
_entry.id   AF-A0A7J6XWG8-F1
#
_cell.length_a   1.000
_cell.length_b   1.000
_cell.length_c   1.000
_cell.angle_alpha   90.00
_cell.angle_beta   90.00
_cell.angle_gamma   90.00
#
_symmetry.space_group_name_H-M   'P 1'
#
loop_
_entity.id
_entity.type
_entity.pdbx_description
1 polymer ?
#
loop_
_entity_poly.entity_id
_entity_poly.type
_entity_poly.pdbx_seq_one_letter_code
_entity_poly.pdbx_strand_id
1 'polypeptide(L)'
;MLRLQLLKKKKRMDRRWRVLSTSILGKECTAYCLISSCNLRSMLLFFFFSPCIWTLMPPFEMWFLFFFFARPPLCYWFSAIHTLNASEGIRNGMAKFYDPCIVAVGVSGFVGVVAGAYGAHALHGRLTPKQQSAWTTAVNINLIHTAGCLSVLALRECVDPNGPAAKHLNRAFHLLLLGTTLFAGTIYATSLGVPGGVIGRLTPVGGVTLMLGWLTVALAGL
;
A
#
# COMPACT_ATOMS: atom_id res chain seq x y z
N MET A 1 -11.91 -8.63 51.47
CA MET A 1 -10.44 -8.41 51.33
C MET A 1 -9.92 -8.57 49.89
N LEU A 2 -10.23 -9.66 49.19
CA LEU A 2 -9.70 -9.99 47.85
C LEU A 2 -9.97 -8.92 46.76
N ARG A 3 -11.18 -8.35 46.74
CA ARG A 3 -11.58 -7.29 45.78
C ARG A 3 -10.74 -6.02 45.89
N LEU A 4 -10.35 -5.66 47.12
CA LEU A 4 -9.48 -4.49 47.36
C LEU A 4 -8.04 -4.76 46.92
N GLN A 5 -7.55 -5.99 47.05
CA GLN A 5 -6.23 -6.39 46.54
C GLN A 5 -6.18 -6.38 45.01
N LEU A 6 -7.23 -6.84 44.34
CA LEU A 6 -7.33 -6.80 42.87
C LEU A 6 -7.40 -5.36 42.34
N LEU A 7 -8.15 -4.48 43.02
CA LEU A 7 -8.22 -3.06 42.64
C LEU A 7 -6.89 -2.34 42.86
N LYS A 8 -6.17 -2.66 43.95
CA LYS A 8 -4.80 -2.16 44.16
C LYS A 8 -3.84 -2.68 43.09
N LYS A 9 -3.93 -3.96 42.71
CA LYS A 9 -3.10 -4.57 41.66
C LYS A 9 -3.37 -3.92 40.28
N LYS A 10 -4.63 -3.69 39.94
CA LYS A 10 -5.05 -3.00 38.70
C LYS A 10 -4.51 -1.57 38.65
N LYS A 11 -4.72 -0.78 39.72
CA LYS A 11 -4.18 0.59 39.82
C LYS A 11 -2.65 0.63 39.71
N ARG A 12 -1.95 -0.38 40.23
CA ARG A 12 -0.49 -0.49 40.17
C ARG A 12 -0.01 -0.80 38.75
N MET A 13 -0.70 -1.67 38.02
CA MET A 13 -0.41 -1.93 36.61
C MET A 13 -0.71 -0.71 35.73
N ASP A 14 -1.83 -0.02 35.95
CA ASP A 14 -2.19 1.18 35.17
C ASP A 14 -1.21 2.35 35.38
N ARG A 15 -0.59 2.46 36.57
CA ARG A 15 0.51 3.41 36.79
C ARG A 15 1.78 2.98 36.05
N ARG A 16 2.12 1.68 36.09
CA ARG A 16 3.32 1.15 35.42
C ARG A 16 3.24 1.32 33.91
N TRP A 17 2.08 1.06 33.31
CA TRP A 17 1.84 1.26 31.88
C TRP A 17 1.97 2.73 31.48
N ARG A 18 1.45 3.68 32.27
CA ARG A 18 1.62 5.12 32.01
C ARG A 18 3.07 5.58 32.02
N VAL A 19 3.87 5.08 32.96
CA VAL A 19 5.30 5.43 33.06
C VAL A 19 6.10 4.81 31.90
N LEU A 20 5.78 3.59 31.48
CA LEU A 20 6.41 3.00 30.30
C LEU A 20 6.05 3.75 29.02
N SER A 21 4.77 4.10 28.82
CA SER A 21 4.34 4.83 27.62
C SER A 21 5.01 6.20 27.49
N THR A 22 5.15 6.96 28.59
CA THR A 22 5.84 8.26 28.54
C THR A 22 7.35 8.14 28.32
N SER A 23 7.98 7.08 28.83
CA SER A 23 9.41 6.84 28.62
C SER A 23 9.78 6.37 27.20
N ILE A 24 8.88 5.63 26.55
CA ILE A 24 9.06 5.15 25.17
C ILE A 24 8.77 6.29 24.18
N LEU A 25 7.67 7.03 24.37
CA LEU A 25 7.32 8.20 23.55
C LEU A 25 8.36 9.33 23.64
N GLY A 26 8.95 9.56 24.82
CA GLY A 26 9.97 10.60 24.99
C GLY A 26 11.28 10.33 24.24
N LYS A 27 11.67 9.06 24.07
CA LYS A 27 12.89 8.65 23.35
C LYS A 27 12.72 8.67 21.83
N GLU A 28 11.53 8.33 21.35
CA GLU A 28 11.18 8.42 19.92
C GLU A 28 11.15 9.89 19.48
N CYS A 29 10.52 10.79 20.25
CA CYS A 29 10.41 12.21 19.90
C CYS A 29 11.78 12.95 19.83
N THR A 30 12.78 12.54 20.60
CA THR A 30 14.11 13.17 20.57
C THR A 30 14.92 12.76 19.33
N ALA A 31 14.76 11.53 18.86
CA ALA A 31 15.39 11.06 17.62
C ALA A 31 14.82 11.78 16.37
N TYR A 32 13.50 12.00 16.33
CA TYR A 32 12.87 12.75 15.24
C TYR A 32 13.24 14.25 15.23
N CYS A 33 13.50 14.85 16.39
CA CYS A 33 13.84 16.27 16.49
C CYS A 33 15.23 16.61 15.93
N LEU A 34 16.19 15.69 15.99
CA LEU A 34 17.54 15.88 15.43
C LEU A 34 17.56 15.77 13.89
N ILE A 35 16.70 14.93 13.31
CA ILE A 35 16.60 14.75 11.84
C ILE A 35 15.88 15.95 11.18
N SER A 36 14.95 16.59 11.90
CA SER A 36 14.16 17.72 11.39
C SER A 36 14.91 19.07 11.30
N SER A 37 16.20 19.13 11.65
CA SER A 37 16.98 20.38 11.66
C SER A 37 17.76 20.67 10.36
N CYS A 38 17.65 19.80 9.35
CA CYS A 38 18.21 20.08 8.02
C CYS A 38 17.36 21.13 7.28
N ASN A 39 17.81 22.38 7.32
CA ASN A 39 17.13 23.51 6.67
C ASN A 39 17.24 23.43 5.14
N LEU A 40 16.22 23.89 4.41
CA LEU A 40 16.05 23.85 2.94
C LEU A 40 17.25 24.40 2.15
N ARG A 41 18.03 25.30 2.79
CA ARG A 41 19.25 25.88 2.24
C ARG A 41 20.40 24.87 2.06
N SER A 42 20.48 23.85 2.92
CA SER A 42 21.48 22.78 2.81
C SER A 42 21.12 21.75 1.72
N MET A 43 19.82 21.55 1.46
CA MET A 43 19.35 20.67 0.38
C MET A 43 19.62 21.28 -1.01
N LEU A 44 19.38 22.59 -1.18
CA LEU A 44 19.61 23.25 -2.47
C LEU A 44 21.09 23.28 -2.88
N LEU A 45 22.00 23.37 -1.91
CA LEU A 45 23.45 23.31 -2.17
C LEU A 45 23.91 21.90 -2.58
N PHE A 46 23.23 20.85 -2.11
CA PHE A 46 23.53 19.46 -2.49
C PHE A 46 23.14 19.16 -3.95
N PHE A 47 22.03 19.75 -4.44
CA PHE A 47 21.57 19.56 -5.81
C PHE A 47 22.37 20.33 -6.85
N PHE A 48 23.00 21.46 -6.49
CA PHE A 48 23.77 22.27 -7.45
C PHE A 48 25.23 21.83 -7.62
N PHE A 49 25.80 21.04 -6.70
CA PHE A 49 27.26 20.76 -6.69
C PHE A 49 27.68 19.34 -7.09
N SER A 50 26.76 18.44 -7.45
CA SER A 50 27.15 17.05 -7.81
C SER A 50 26.56 16.57 -9.15
N PRO A 51 27.15 16.96 -10.29
CA PRO A 51 26.71 16.50 -11.61
C PRO A 51 27.01 15.01 -11.89
N CYS A 52 27.67 14.28 -10.98
CA CYS A 52 28.07 12.88 -11.21
C CYS A 52 27.03 11.83 -10.79
N ILE A 53 26.02 12.17 -9.98
CA ILE A 53 25.02 11.19 -9.49
C ILE A 53 23.94 10.88 -10.54
N TRP A 54 23.69 11.81 -11.47
CA TRP A 54 22.59 11.70 -12.43
C TRP A 54 22.83 10.70 -13.57
N THR A 55 24.08 10.31 -13.83
CA THR A 55 24.43 9.46 -14.98
C THR A 55 24.55 7.96 -14.66
N LEU A 56 24.46 7.56 -13.38
CA LEU A 56 24.68 6.17 -12.95
C LEU A 56 23.44 5.48 -12.34
N MET A 57 22.29 6.16 -12.22
CA MET A 57 21.11 5.63 -11.51
C MET A 57 20.00 5.20 -12.47
N PRO A 58 19.48 3.96 -12.39
CA PRO A 58 18.35 3.53 -13.21
C PRO A 58 17.05 4.26 -12.80
N PRO A 59 16.10 4.47 -13.74
CA PRO A 59 14.96 5.38 -13.58
C PRO A 59 13.93 4.99 -12.50
N PHE A 60 14.10 3.85 -11.82
CA PHE A 60 13.17 3.35 -10.81
C PHE A 60 13.40 3.97 -9.41
N GLU A 61 14.60 4.47 -9.10
CA GLU A 61 14.90 5.01 -7.75
C GLU A 61 14.60 6.50 -7.57
N MET A 62 14.36 7.26 -8.65
CA MET A 62 14.01 8.70 -8.55
C MET A 62 12.68 8.96 -7.84
N TRP A 63 11.75 7.99 -7.85
CA TRP A 63 10.42 8.14 -7.26
C TRP A 63 10.41 8.09 -5.73
N PHE A 64 11.40 7.44 -5.10
CA PHE A 64 11.44 7.27 -3.64
C PHE A 64 11.83 8.54 -2.87
N LEU A 65 12.64 9.42 -3.47
CA LEU A 65 13.11 10.64 -2.79
C LEU A 65 12.10 11.79 -2.83
N PHE A 66 11.19 11.80 -3.79
CA PHE A 66 10.19 12.88 -3.93
C PHE A 66 9.04 12.77 -2.91
N PHE A 67 8.70 11.56 -2.45
CA PHE A 67 7.60 11.33 -1.51
C PHE A 67 7.94 11.63 -0.05
N PHE A 68 9.22 11.73 0.31
CA PHE A 68 9.62 11.88 1.71
C PHE A 68 9.69 13.34 2.20
N PHE A 69 9.77 14.32 1.29
CA PHE A 69 10.10 15.72 1.65
C PHE A 69 8.95 16.74 1.58
N ALA A 70 7.73 16.33 1.21
CA ALA A 70 6.61 17.26 1.07
C ALA A 70 5.56 17.11 2.19
N ARG A 71 5.78 17.73 3.36
CA ARG A 71 4.68 18.06 4.30
C ARG A 71 4.90 19.41 5.01
N PRO A 72 3.94 20.35 4.97
CA PRO A 72 3.96 21.57 5.77
C PRO A 72 3.32 21.36 7.17
N PRO A 73 3.53 22.30 8.13
CA PRO A 73 3.33 22.06 9.56
C PRO A 73 1.95 22.55 10.07
N LEU A 74 1.12 21.61 10.55
CA LEU A 74 -0.12 21.86 11.33
C LEU A 74 -0.24 20.90 12.53
N CYS A 75 0.87 20.26 12.91
CA CYS A 75 0.89 19.01 13.69
C CYS A 75 0.66 19.15 15.21
N TYR A 76 0.61 20.37 15.77
CA TYR A 76 0.64 20.53 17.22
C TYR A 76 -0.74 20.63 17.89
N TRP A 77 -1.78 21.14 17.23
CA TRP A 77 -3.11 21.27 17.83
C TRP A 77 -3.99 20.01 17.70
N PHE A 78 -3.79 19.21 16.65
CA PHE A 78 -4.56 17.97 16.40
C PHE A 78 -4.20 16.80 17.32
N SER A 79 -3.01 16.80 17.92
CA SER A 79 -2.49 15.67 18.70
C SER A 79 -3.24 15.45 20.04
N ALA A 80 -3.84 16.50 20.61
CA ALA A 80 -4.53 16.41 21.90
C ALA A 80 -5.97 15.88 21.79
N ILE A 81 -6.67 16.13 20.68
CA ILE A 81 -8.05 15.64 20.46
C ILE A 81 -8.04 14.19 19.93
N HIS A 82 -7.03 13.79 19.16
CA HIS A 82 -6.89 12.39 18.67
C HIS A 82 -6.63 11.36 19.77
N THR A 83 -5.97 11.74 20.85
CA THR A 83 -5.61 10.79 21.92
C THR A 83 -6.81 10.37 22.77
N LEU A 84 -7.83 11.21 22.91
CA LEU A 84 -9.06 10.86 23.63
C LEU A 84 -9.99 9.99 22.76
N ASN A 85 -10.17 10.32 21.48
CA ASN A 85 -10.93 9.48 20.52
C ASN A 85 -10.26 8.12 20.24
N ALA A 86 -8.92 8.04 20.30
CA ALA A 86 -8.20 6.79 20.13
C ALA A 86 -8.55 5.75 21.19
N SER A 87 -8.84 6.18 22.43
CA SER A 87 -9.12 5.25 23.53
C SER A 87 -10.49 4.56 23.41
N GLU A 88 -11.49 5.22 22.83
CA GLU A 88 -12.80 4.62 22.53
C GLU A 88 -12.75 3.80 21.23
N GLY A 89 -11.97 4.23 20.23
CA GLY A 89 -11.72 3.48 19.00
C GLY A 89 -11.01 2.14 19.22
N ILE A 90 -10.02 2.08 20.12
CA ILE A 90 -9.33 0.84 20.48
C ILE A 90 -10.27 -0.17 21.15
N ARG A 91 -11.26 0.30 21.93
CA ARG A 91 -12.21 -0.58 22.63
C ARG A 91 -13.23 -1.23 21.69
N ASN A 92 -13.55 -0.57 20.57
CA ASN A 92 -14.40 -1.10 19.50
C ASN A 92 -13.60 -1.85 18.41
N GLY A 93 -12.29 -1.62 18.32
CA GLY A 93 -11.37 -2.18 17.32
C GLY A 93 -10.90 -3.63 17.54
N MET A 94 -11.38 -4.32 18.58
CA MET A 94 -11.21 -5.78 18.71
C MET A 94 -12.26 -6.59 17.94
N ALA A 95 -13.16 -5.92 17.21
CA ALA A 95 -14.03 -6.57 16.24
C ALA A 95 -13.19 -7.01 15.03
N LYS A 96 -12.77 -8.29 15.02
CA LYS A 96 -12.20 -9.07 13.89
C LYS A 96 -11.58 -8.24 12.74
N PHE A 97 -10.25 -8.14 12.76
CA PHE A 97 -9.38 -7.67 11.65
C PHE A 97 -9.39 -8.59 10.41
N TYR A 98 -10.56 -9.08 9.98
CA TYR A 98 -10.69 -9.82 8.73
C TYR A 98 -11.36 -8.93 7.68
N ASP A 99 -10.58 -8.03 7.09
CA ASP A 99 -11.01 -7.34 5.87
C ASP A 99 -10.62 -8.20 4.65
N PRO A 100 -11.60 -8.78 3.93
CA PRO A 100 -11.32 -9.66 2.79
C PRO A 100 -10.63 -8.93 1.62
N CYS A 101 -10.85 -7.62 1.48
CA CYS A 101 -10.22 -6.82 0.43
C CYS A 101 -8.72 -6.67 0.68
N ILE A 102 -8.31 -6.45 1.94
CA ILE A 102 -6.88 -6.40 2.29
C ILE A 102 -6.21 -7.75 2.06
N VAL A 103 -6.87 -8.85 2.44
CA VAL A 103 -6.35 -10.20 2.15
C VAL A 103 -6.17 -10.41 0.65
N ALA A 104 -7.17 -10.04 -0.16
CA ALA A 104 -7.11 -10.21 -1.60
C ALA A 104 -5.96 -9.42 -2.25
N VAL A 105 -5.73 -8.18 -1.83
CA VAL A 105 -4.60 -7.36 -2.31
C VAL A 105 -3.27 -7.97 -1.89
N GLY A 106 -3.14 -8.43 -0.64
CA GLY A 106 -1.94 -9.09 -0.15
C GLY A 106 -1.60 -10.34 -0.97
N VAL A 107 -2.61 -11.17 -1.26
CA VAL A 107 -2.46 -12.35 -2.12
C VAL A 107 -2.07 -11.97 -3.55
N SER A 108 -2.72 -10.96 -4.14
CA SER A 108 -2.38 -10.48 -5.48
C SER A 108 -0.93 -10.01 -5.58
N GLY A 109 -0.46 -9.24 -4.60
CA GLY A 109 0.91 -8.77 -4.52
C GLY A 109 1.92 -9.90 -4.34
N PHE A 110 1.61 -10.86 -3.46
CA PHE A 110 2.41 -12.07 -3.31
C PHE A 110 2.55 -12.84 -4.63
N VAL A 111 1.44 -13.07 -5.34
CA VAL A 111 1.45 -13.73 -6.66
C VAL A 111 2.28 -12.94 -7.66
N GLY A 112 2.17 -11.61 -7.68
CA GLY A 112 2.97 -10.76 -8.58
C GLY A 112 4.48 -10.89 -8.32
N VAL A 113 4.90 -10.87 -7.06
CA VAL A 113 6.33 -11.01 -6.69
C VAL A 113 6.85 -12.40 -7.03
N VAL A 114 6.09 -13.45 -6.69
CA VAL A 114 6.43 -14.84 -7.02
C VAL A 114 6.53 -15.03 -8.54
N ALA A 115 5.55 -14.53 -9.30
CA ALA A 115 5.55 -14.62 -10.76
C ALA A 115 6.73 -13.86 -11.38
N GLY A 116 7.10 -12.69 -10.83
CA GLY A 116 8.29 -11.94 -11.25
C GLY A 116 9.58 -12.74 -11.08
N ALA A 117 9.81 -13.25 -9.87
CA ALA A 117 10.98 -14.09 -9.58
C ALA A 117 11.00 -15.37 -10.43
N TYR A 118 9.85 -16.04 -10.57
CA TYR A 118 9.72 -17.26 -11.36
C TYR A 118 10.00 -17.01 -12.86
N GLY A 119 9.51 -15.90 -13.40
CA GLY A 119 9.78 -15.49 -14.78
C GLY A 119 11.24 -15.20 -15.07
N ALA A 120 11.94 -14.56 -14.13
CA ALA A 120 13.34 -14.17 -14.29
C ALA A 120 14.32 -15.34 -14.10
N HIS A 121 14.02 -16.27 -13.18
CA HIS A 121 14.96 -17.32 -12.81
C HIS A 121 14.58 -18.71 -13.34
N ALA A 122 13.32 -19.11 -13.23
CA ALA A 122 12.89 -20.47 -13.55
C ALA A 122 12.44 -20.64 -15.01
N LEU A 123 11.90 -19.58 -15.62
CA LEU A 123 11.40 -19.60 -17.00
C LEU A 123 12.39 -19.07 -18.04
N HIS A 124 13.53 -18.53 -17.60
CA HIS A 124 14.55 -18.01 -18.51
C HIS A 124 15.04 -19.10 -19.48
N GLY A 125 14.99 -18.81 -20.78
CA GLY A 125 15.35 -19.75 -21.84
C GLY A 125 14.35 -20.90 -22.08
N ARG A 126 13.27 -21.00 -21.29
CA ARG A 126 12.19 -21.98 -21.50
C ARG A 126 11.02 -21.42 -22.29
N LEU A 127 10.83 -20.11 -22.27
CA LEU A 127 9.81 -19.40 -23.02
C LEU A 127 10.39 -18.84 -24.33
N THR A 128 9.56 -18.79 -25.38
CA THR A 128 9.90 -18.01 -26.57
C THR A 128 10.04 -16.52 -26.21
N PRO A 129 10.80 -15.72 -26.98
CA PRO A 129 10.95 -14.28 -26.70
C PRO A 129 9.61 -13.53 -26.56
N LYS A 130 8.61 -13.92 -27.37
CA LYS A 130 7.25 -13.38 -27.30
C LYS A 130 6.55 -13.74 -25.98
N GLN A 131 6.65 -14.99 -25.54
CA GLN A 131 6.08 -15.43 -24.27
C GLN A 131 6.78 -14.79 -23.07
N GLN A 132 8.10 -14.62 -23.12
CA GLN A 132 8.85 -13.94 -22.07
C GLN A 132 8.41 -12.46 -21.95
N SER A 133 8.25 -11.76 -23.08
CA SER A 133 7.73 -10.39 -23.09
C SER A 133 6.30 -10.30 -22.54
N ALA A 134 5.44 -11.23 -22.92
CA ALA A 134 4.08 -11.31 -22.39
C ALA A 134 4.07 -11.58 -20.88
N TRP A 135 4.90 -12.50 -20.39
CA TRP A 135 5.05 -12.79 -18.97
C TRP A 135 5.45 -11.55 -18.17
N THR A 136 6.49 -10.85 -18.61
CA THR A 136 6.93 -9.60 -17.95
C THR A 136 5.82 -8.56 -17.95
N THR A 137 5.06 -8.45 -19.03
CA THR A 137 3.89 -7.55 -19.10
C THR A 137 2.83 -7.93 -18.07
N ALA A 138 2.53 -9.23 -17.93
CA ALA A 138 1.58 -9.73 -16.95
C ALA A 138 2.02 -9.45 -15.50
N VAL A 139 3.31 -9.64 -15.18
CA VAL A 139 3.90 -9.26 -13.88
C VAL A 139 3.74 -7.77 -13.60
N ASN A 140 4.07 -6.91 -14.58
CA ASN A 140 3.95 -5.47 -14.42
C ASN A 140 2.49 -5.04 -14.19
N ILE A 141 1.55 -5.55 -14.98
CA ILE A 141 0.12 -5.27 -14.80
C ILE A 141 -0.36 -5.74 -13.43
N ASN A 142 0.04 -6.94 -13.00
CA ASN A 142 -0.33 -7.48 -11.70
C ASN A 142 0.15 -6.58 -10.54
N LEU A 143 1.44 -6.24 -10.52
CA LEU A 143 2.02 -5.44 -9.44
C LEU A 143 1.49 -4.00 -9.44
N ILE A 144 1.40 -3.34 -10.60
CA ILE A 144 0.92 -1.96 -10.71
C ILE A 144 -0.53 -1.85 -10.25
N HIS A 145 -1.40 -2.78 -10.65
CA HIS A 145 -2.81 -2.72 -10.27
C HIS A 145 -3.08 -3.29 -8.88
N THR A 146 -2.23 -4.16 -8.35
CA THR A 146 -2.22 -4.48 -6.93
C THR A 146 -1.91 -3.22 -6.09
N ALA A 147 -0.88 -2.46 -6.46
CA ALA A 147 -0.58 -1.18 -5.83
C ALA A 147 -1.73 -0.17 -5.99
N GLY A 148 -2.34 -0.12 -7.17
CA GLY A 148 -3.55 0.66 -7.41
C GLY A 148 -4.72 0.27 -6.49
N CYS A 149 -4.96 -1.03 -6.29
CA CYS A 149 -5.98 -1.52 -5.36
C CYS A 149 -5.66 -1.12 -3.92
N LEU A 150 -4.40 -1.20 -3.49
CA LEU A 150 -3.98 -0.74 -2.16
C LEU A 150 -4.26 0.76 -1.99
N SER A 151 -3.96 1.58 -3.00
CA SER A 151 -4.27 3.00 -3.00
C SER A 151 -5.77 3.28 -2.96
N VAL A 152 -6.59 2.52 -3.68
CA VAL A 152 -8.07 2.64 -3.63
C VAL A 152 -8.60 2.32 -2.24
N LEU A 153 -8.08 1.28 -1.57
CA LEU A 153 -8.45 0.98 -0.19
C LEU A 153 -8.04 2.11 0.77
N ALA A 154 -6.85 2.69 0.60
CA ALA A 154 -6.42 3.83 1.41
C ALA A 154 -7.30 5.08 1.18
N LEU A 155 -7.68 5.38 -0.07
CA LEU A 155 -8.56 6.50 -0.40
C LEU A 155 -9.97 6.33 0.17
N ARG A 156 -10.46 5.09 0.25
CA ARG A 156 -11.77 4.77 0.82
C ARG A 156 -11.88 5.18 2.29
N GLU A 157 -10.80 5.13 3.05
CA GLU A 157 -10.76 5.56 4.45
C GLU A 157 -10.81 7.08 4.62
N CYS A 158 -10.59 7.84 3.54
CA CYS A 158 -10.57 9.31 3.55
C CYS A 158 -11.89 9.95 3.12
N VAL A 159 -12.89 9.16 2.71
CA VAL A 159 -14.18 9.67 2.20
C VAL A 159 -15.34 9.25 3.11
N ASP A 160 -16.49 9.93 3.00
CA ASP A 160 -17.71 9.51 3.70
C ASP A 160 -18.09 8.07 3.28
N PRO A 161 -18.12 7.10 4.21
CA PRO A 161 -18.43 5.70 3.92
C PRO A 161 -19.80 5.49 3.26
N ASN A 162 -20.75 6.39 3.50
CA ASN A 162 -22.10 6.32 2.94
C ASN A 162 -22.27 7.15 1.65
N GLY A 163 -21.25 7.93 1.31
CA GLY A 163 -21.24 8.82 0.15
C GLY A 163 -21.12 8.10 -1.20
N PRO A 164 -21.39 8.82 -2.31
CA PRO A 164 -21.23 8.27 -3.66
C PRO A 164 -19.77 7.88 -3.96
N ALA A 165 -18.78 8.67 -3.51
CA ALA A 165 -17.36 8.39 -3.70
C ALA A 165 -16.96 7.01 -3.15
N ALA A 166 -17.38 6.64 -1.94
CA ALA A 166 -17.09 5.34 -1.35
C ALA A 166 -17.66 4.18 -2.19
N LYS A 167 -18.86 4.34 -2.77
CA LYS A 167 -19.48 3.34 -3.66
C LYS A 167 -18.68 3.17 -4.94
N HIS A 168 -18.21 4.27 -5.54
CA HIS A 168 -17.35 4.23 -6.73
C HIS A 168 -16.00 3.58 -6.43
N LEU A 169 -15.34 3.94 -5.33
CA LEU A 169 -14.06 3.32 -4.92
C LEU A 169 -14.19 1.81 -4.67
N ASN A 170 -15.27 1.36 -4.03
CA ASN A 170 -15.54 -0.08 -3.85
C ASN A 170 -15.71 -0.82 -5.19
N ARG A 171 -16.45 -0.23 -6.14
CA ARG A 171 -16.60 -0.81 -7.48
C ARG A 171 -15.27 -0.84 -8.22
N ALA A 172 -14.51 0.26 -8.16
CA ALA A 172 -13.20 0.37 -8.78
C ALA A 172 -12.25 -0.71 -8.25
N PHE A 173 -12.23 -0.95 -6.93
CA PHE A 173 -11.43 -2.01 -6.32
C PHE A 173 -11.73 -3.39 -6.95
N HIS A 174 -13.00 -3.77 -7.04
CA HIS A 174 -13.38 -5.06 -7.60
C HIS A 174 -13.05 -5.16 -9.09
N LEU A 175 -13.27 -4.09 -9.87
CA LEU A 175 -12.93 -4.05 -11.29
C LEU A 175 -11.41 -4.18 -11.51
N LEU A 176 -10.60 -3.46 -10.73
CA LEU A 176 -9.14 -3.53 -10.81
C LEU A 176 -8.61 -4.91 -10.42
N LEU A 177 -9.13 -5.50 -9.34
CA LEU A 177 -8.72 -6.83 -8.90
C LEU A 177 -9.13 -7.92 -9.89
N LEU A 178 -10.38 -7.88 -10.38
CA LEU A 178 -10.88 -8.82 -11.38
C LEU A 178 -10.13 -8.67 -12.70
N GLY A 179 -9.98 -7.44 -13.20
CA GLY A 179 -9.27 -7.16 -14.44
C GLY A 179 -7.81 -7.62 -14.38
N THR A 180 -7.13 -7.40 -13.25
CA THR A 180 -5.77 -7.89 -13.00
C THR A 180 -5.71 -9.41 -13.07
N THR A 181 -6.63 -10.08 -12.36
CA THR A 181 -6.67 -11.55 -12.30
C THR A 181 -6.92 -12.15 -13.69
N LEU A 182 -7.86 -11.58 -14.44
CA LEU A 182 -8.17 -12.03 -15.80
C LEU A 182 -7.01 -11.76 -16.76
N PHE A 183 -6.40 -10.57 -16.73
CA PHE A 183 -5.34 -10.20 -17.65
C PHE A 183 -4.04 -10.97 -17.36
N ALA A 184 -3.50 -10.83 -16.15
CA ALA A 184 -2.23 -11.41 -15.78
C ALA A 184 -2.35 -12.93 -15.62
N GLY A 185 -3.42 -13.41 -14.98
CA GLY A 185 -3.66 -14.84 -14.76
C GLY A 185 -3.77 -15.63 -16.07
N THR A 186 -4.43 -15.06 -17.09
CA THR A 186 -4.52 -15.69 -18.42
C THR A 186 -3.15 -15.84 -19.08
N ILE A 187 -2.31 -14.80 -19.00
CA ILE A 187 -0.96 -14.86 -19.56
C ILE A 187 -0.09 -15.85 -18.79
N TYR A 188 -0.18 -15.87 -17.46
CA TYR A 188 0.53 -16.87 -16.65
C TYR A 188 0.11 -18.29 -17.03
N ALA A 189 -1.20 -18.57 -17.09
CA ALA A 189 -1.73 -19.88 -17.43
C ALA A 189 -1.25 -20.33 -18.82
N THR A 190 -1.40 -19.48 -19.83
CA THR A 190 -1.00 -19.81 -21.22
C THR A 190 0.50 -19.97 -21.39
N SER A 191 1.31 -19.21 -20.63
CA SER A 191 2.77 -19.36 -20.63
C SER A 191 3.22 -20.65 -19.95
N LEU A 192 2.43 -21.19 -19.03
CA LEU A 192 2.67 -22.46 -18.34
C LEU A 192 2.09 -23.68 -19.09
N GLY A 193 1.61 -23.49 -20.33
CA GLY A 193 1.17 -24.59 -21.20
C GLY A 193 -0.34 -24.82 -21.22
N VAL A 194 -1.14 -23.98 -20.57
CA VAL A 194 -2.61 -24.05 -20.72
C VAL A 194 -3.00 -23.63 -22.15
N PRO A 195 -3.84 -24.41 -22.86
CA PRO A 195 -4.24 -24.08 -24.23
C PRO A 195 -4.87 -22.69 -24.34
N GLY A 196 -4.30 -21.86 -25.22
CA GLY A 196 -4.68 -20.45 -25.36
C GLY A 196 -6.02 -20.17 -26.02
N GLY A 197 -6.82 -21.19 -26.37
CA GLY A 197 -8.07 -21.04 -27.11
C GLY A 197 -9.09 -20.12 -26.43
N VAL A 198 -9.99 -20.67 -25.61
CA VAL A 198 -11.01 -19.87 -24.93
C VAL A 198 -10.37 -18.92 -23.91
N ILE A 199 -9.32 -19.39 -23.22
CA ILE A 199 -8.66 -18.65 -22.13
C ILE A 199 -7.92 -17.42 -22.67
N GLY A 200 -7.32 -17.46 -23.85
CA GLY A 200 -6.63 -16.29 -24.43
C GLY A 200 -7.55 -15.09 -24.70
N ARG A 201 -8.87 -15.32 -24.87
CA ARG A 201 -9.86 -14.23 -25.00
C ARG A 201 -10.17 -13.51 -23.69
N LEU A 202 -9.73 -14.05 -22.56
CA LEU A 202 -9.91 -13.40 -21.25
C LEU A 202 -8.95 -12.22 -21.05
N THR A 203 -7.77 -12.22 -21.70
CA THR A 203 -6.82 -11.09 -21.62
C THR A 203 -7.42 -9.76 -22.07
N PRO A 204 -8.02 -9.62 -23.28
CA PRO A 204 -8.63 -8.36 -23.69
C PRO A 204 -9.82 -7.97 -22.80
N VAL A 205 -10.60 -8.94 -22.32
CA VAL A 205 -11.69 -8.68 -21.36
C VAL A 205 -11.14 -8.12 -20.05
N GLY A 206 -10.05 -8.69 -19.54
CA GLY A 206 -9.33 -8.17 -18.38
C GLY A 206 -8.85 -6.74 -18.60
N GLY A 207 -8.27 -6.44 -19.77
CA GLY A 207 -7.81 -5.10 -20.14
C GLY A 207 -8.93 -4.06 -20.13
N VAL A 208 -10.08 -4.37 -20.75
CA VAL A 208 -11.27 -3.49 -20.71
C VAL A 208 -11.77 -3.31 -19.28
N THR A 209 -11.79 -4.39 -18.48
CA THR A 209 -12.21 -4.34 -17.07
C THR A 209 -11.30 -3.41 -16.25
N LEU A 210 -9.99 -3.42 -16.51
CA LEU A 210 -9.03 -2.50 -15.88
C LEU A 210 -9.28 -1.04 -16.27
N MET A 211 -9.56 -0.77 -17.55
CA MET A 211 -9.93 0.58 -18.01
C MET A 211 -11.19 1.09 -17.29
N LEU A 212 -12.22 0.25 -17.16
CA LEU A 212 -13.44 0.59 -16.43
C LEU A 212 -13.18 0.80 -14.93
N GLY A 213 -12.25 0.03 -14.34
CA GLY A 213 -11.83 0.20 -12.96
C GLY A 213 -11.24 1.59 -12.72
N TRP A 214 -10.27 2.00 -13.54
CA TRP A 214 -9.67 3.34 -13.44
C TRP A 214 -10.64 4.47 -13.77
N LEU A 215 -11.53 4.29 -14.76
CA LEU A 215 -12.60 5.24 -15.04
C LEU A 215 -13.51 5.42 -13.81
N THR A 216 -13.81 4.33 -13.10
CA THR A 216 -14.62 4.38 -11.88
C THR A 216 -13.88 5.10 -10.73
N VAL A 217 -12.54 5.00 -10.65
CA VAL A 217 -11.74 5.84 -9.72
C VAL A 217 -11.90 7.32 -10.07
N ALA A 218 -11.84 7.68 -11.35
CA ALA A 218 -12.04 9.07 -11.79
C ALA A 218 -13.44 9.59 -11.42
N LEU A 219 -14.48 8.76 -11.58
CA LEU A 219 -15.86 9.09 -11.19
C LEU A 219 -16.02 9.27 -9.67
N ALA A 220 -15.16 8.68 -8.84
CA ALA A 220 -15.21 8.89 -7.40
C ALA A 220 -14.75 10.30 -6.97
N GLY A 221 -14.06 11.02 -7.85
CA GLY A 221 -13.59 12.39 -7.63
C GLY A 221 -14.56 13.49 -8.09
N LEU A 222 -15.71 13.12 -8.67
CA LEU A 222 -16.80 14.03 -9.06
C LEU A 222 -17.86 14.09 -7.96
#